data_AF-A0A1G7X5J0-F1
#
_entry.id   AF-A0A1G7X5J0-F1
#
_cell.length_a   1.000
_cell.length_b   1.000
_cell.length_c   1.000
_cell.angle_alpha   90.00
_cell.angle_beta   90.00
_cell.angle_gamma   90.00
#
_symmetry.space_group_name_H-M   'P 1'
#
loop_
_entity.id
_entity.type
_entity.pdbx_description
1 polymer ?
#
loop_
_entity_poly.entity_id
_entity_poly.type
_entity_poly.pdbx_seq_one_letter_code
_entity_poly.pdbx_strand_id
1 'polypeptide(L)' 'MSVLSACTSPEEVDELMDRQNNQGMDFLSYMYPLLMASDTLMVNADYVFVEVDHKNGLAFIKNLAERFNNMYGNILRVPC' A
#
# COMPACT_ATOMS: atom_id res chain seq x y z
N MET A 1 0.19 -10.88 -41.22
CA MET A 1 0.34 -12.35 -41.24
C MET A 1 1.29 -12.73 -40.11
N SER A 2 0.91 -13.16 -38.92
CA SER A 2 -0.36 -13.50 -38.26
C SER A 2 0.00 -13.49 -36.77
N VAL A 3 -0.67 -12.74 -35.89
CA VAL A 3 -1.65 -13.31 -34.94
C VAL A 3 -2.59 -12.24 -34.34
N LEU A 4 -2.63 -11.02 -34.89
CA LEU A 4 -3.48 -9.91 -34.41
C LEU A 4 -4.97 -10.02 -34.82
N SER A 5 -5.50 -11.24 -35.01
CA SER A 5 -6.83 -11.47 -35.60
C SER A 5 -7.65 -12.56 -34.90
N ALA A 6 -7.59 -12.68 -33.58
CA ALA A 6 -8.51 -13.57 -32.86
C ALA A 6 -8.73 -13.10 -31.43
N CYS A 7 -9.48 -12.01 -31.25
CA CYS A 7 -10.28 -11.86 -30.04
C CYS A 7 -11.74 -11.90 -30.50
N THR A 8 -12.29 -13.08 -30.29
CA THR A 8 -13.68 -13.49 -30.29
C THR A 8 -14.49 -12.58 -29.33
N SER A 9 -15.82 -12.65 -29.43
CA SER A 9 -16.89 -12.02 -28.61
C SER A 9 -16.50 -11.18 -27.37
N PRO A 10 -17.25 -10.08 -27.08
CA PRO A 10 -17.04 -9.21 -25.90
C PRO A 10 -16.78 -9.95 -24.58
N GLU A 11 -17.39 -11.12 -24.40
CA GLU A 11 -17.26 -12.01 -23.25
C GLU A 11 -15.83 -12.53 -23.03
N GLU A 12 -15.07 -12.85 -24.10
CA GLU A 12 -13.68 -13.32 -23.97
C GLU A 12 -12.71 -12.19 -23.60
N VAL A 13 -13.03 -10.95 -23.97
CA VAL A 13 -12.25 -9.76 -23.58
C VAL A 13 -12.44 -9.48 -22.09
N ASP A 14 -13.66 -9.66 -21.58
CA ASP A 14 -13.99 -9.52 -20.16
C ASP A 14 -13.29 -10.61 -19.33
N GLU A 15 -13.30 -11.87 -19.79
CA GLU A 15 -12.53 -12.95 -19.14
C GLU A 15 -11.01 -12.71 -19.17
N LEU A 16 -10.46 -12.12 -20.24
CA LEU A 16 -9.03 -11.78 -20.32
C LEU A 16 -8.66 -10.61 -19.40
N MET A 17 -9.55 -9.62 -19.27
CA MET A 17 -9.41 -8.52 -18.31
C MET A 17 -9.48 -9.04 -16.87
N ASP A 18 -10.39 -9.97 -16.57
CA ASP A 18 -10.49 -10.63 -15.26
C ASP A 18 -9.29 -11.54 -14.94
N ARG A 19 -8.68 -12.15 -15.95
CA ARG A 19 -7.41 -12.89 -15.80
C ARG A 19 -6.21 -11.97 -15.59
N GLN A 20 -6.21 -10.76 -16.15
CA GLN A 20 -5.19 -9.74 -15.87
C GLN A 20 -5.38 -9.06 -14.51
N ASN A 21 -6.62 -8.82 -14.08
CA ASN A 21 -6.94 -8.30 -12.74
C ASN A 21 -6.53 -9.27 -11.61
N ASN A 22 -6.35 -10.55 -11.94
CA ASN A 22 -5.80 -11.57 -11.04
C ASN A 22 -4.26 -11.73 -11.14
N GLN A 23 -3.55 -10.90 -11.90
CA GLN A 23 -2.10 -10.86 -11.84
C GLN A 23 -1.68 -10.18 -10.53
N GLY A 24 -1.03 -10.97 -9.68
CA GLY A 24 -0.89 -10.75 -8.25
C GLY A 24 -0.40 -9.36 -7.88
N MET A 25 -0.98 -8.83 -6.81
CA MET A 25 -0.65 -7.53 -6.24
C MET A 25 0.86 -7.29 -6.21
N ASP A 26 1.29 -6.24 -6.90
CA ASP A 26 2.70 -5.87 -7.01
C ASP A 26 3.33 -5.69 -5.63
N PHE A 27 4.59 -6.15 -5.48
CA PHE A 27 5.38 -6.01 -4.25
C PHE A 27 5.37 -4.57 -3.72
N LEU A 28 5.34 -3.59 -4.63
CA LEU A 28 5.34 -2.18 -4.29
C LEU A 28 4.08 -1.75 -3.53
N SER A 29 2.91 -2.28 -3.88
CA SER A 29 1.65 -1.99 -3.16
C SER A 29 1.68 -2.50 -1.73
N TYR A 30 2.35 -3.62 -1.47
CA TYR A 30 2.56 -4.13 -0.10
C TYR A 30 3.60 -3.32 0.68
N MET A 31 4.64 -2.81 0.01
CA MET A 31 5.69 -2.02 0.67
C MET A 31 5.29 -0.55 0.88
N TYR A 32 4.27 -0.06 0.16
CA TYR A 32 3.87 1.33 0.21
C TYR A 32 3.53 1.84 1.64
N PRO A 33 2.75 1.12 2.48
CA PRO A 33 2.51 1.54 3.87
C PRO A 33 3.78 1.57 4.72
N LEU A 34 4.74 0.70 4.44
CA LEU A 34 6.03 0.68 5.14
C LEU A 34 6.88 1.90 4.77
N LEU A 35 6.90 2.27 3.49
CA LEU A 35 7.61 3.47 3.03
C LEU A 35 6.98 4.73 3.62
N MET A 36 5.64 4.83 3.62
CA MET A 36 4.90 5.91 4.27
C MET A 36 5.24 6.02 5.77
N ALA A 37 5.37 4.89 6.45
CA ALA A 37 5.79 4.86 7.85
C ALA A 37 7.21 5.39 8.04
N SER A 38 8.15 4.97 7.19
CA SER A 38 9.52 5.45 7.22
C SER A 38 9.58 6.97 7.03
N ASP A 39 8.89 7.50 6.02
CA ASP A 39 8.90 8.93 5.73
C ASP A 39 8.30 9.76 6.87
N THR A 40 7.21 9.27 7.48
CA THR A 40 6.54 9.93 8.60
C THR A 40 7.38 9.92 9.88
N LEU A 41 7.93 8.75 10.23
CA LEU A 41 8.67 8.56 11.48
C LEU A 41 10.05 9.21 11.42
N MET A 42 10.70 9.23 10.25
CA MET A 42 12.01 9.86 10.08
C MET A 42 11.98 11.36 10.36
N VAL A 43 10.86 12.03 10.08
CA VAL A 43 10.69 13.47 10.36
C VAL A 43 10.07 13.77 11.73
N ASN A 44 9.81 12.74 12.56
CA ASN A 44 9.15 12.87 13.87
C ASN A 44 7.85 13.71 13.81
N ALA A 45 7.02 13.45 12.79
CA ALA A 45 5.79 14.21 12.57
C ALA A 45 4.83 14.12 13.75
N ASP A 46 4.23 15.27 14.10
CA ASP A 46 3.16 15.38 15.08
C ASP A 46 1.79 15.01 14.52
N TYR A 47 1.55 15.39 13.26
CA TYR A 47 0.28 15.24 12.57
C TYR A 47 0.51 14.78 11.14
N VAL A 48 -0.34 13.86 10.68
CA VAL A 48 -0.33 13.38 9.30
C VAL A 48 -1.74 13.52 8.72
N PHE A 49 -1.88 14.36 7.71
CA PHE A 49 -3.14 14.50 6.98
C PHE A 49 -3.24 13.39 5.94
N VAL A 50 -4.26 12.54 6.08
CA VAL A 50 -4.55 11.44 5.15
C VAL A 50 -6.01 11.44 4.77
N GLU A 51 -6.29 11.05 3.53
CA GLU A 51 -7.64 10.77 3.05
C GLU A 51 -8.24 9.55 3.76
N VAL A 52 -9.56 9.41 3.70
CA VAL A 52 -10.31 8.37 4.45
C VAL A 52 -9.83 6.96 4.11
N ASP A 53 -9.46 6.71 2.87
CA ASP A 53 -9.04 5.39 2.38
C ASP A 53 -7.65 5.00 2.92
N HIS A 54 -6.84 5.97 3.34
CA HIS A 54 -5.48 5.76 3.85
C HIS A 54 -5.40 5.67 5.39
N LYS A 55 -6.54 5.65 6.10
CA LYS A 55 -6.59 5.54 7.57
C LYS A 55 -5.89 4.27 8.10
N ASN A 56 -5.96 3.17 7.36
CA ASN A 56 -5.29 1.91 7.73
C ASN A 56 -3.76 2.06 7.72
N GLY A 57 -3.22 2.85 6.79
CA GLY A 57 -1.80 3.21 6.76
C GLY A 57 -1.39 3.95 8.04
N LEU A 58 -2.15 4.98 8.44
CA LEU A 58 -1.87 5.73 9.66
C LEU A 58 -1.93 4.84 10.92
N ALA A 59 -2.91 3.92 10.99
CA ALA A 59 -2.99 2.95 12.08
C ALA A 59 -1.76 2.04 12.14
N PHE A 60 -1.24 1.61 10.98
CA PHE A 60 0.00 0.85 10.90
C PHE A 60 1.20 1.64 11.41
N ILE A 61 1.34 2.92 11.03
CA ILE A 61 2.42 3.80 11.48
C ILE A 61 2.42 3.96 13.01
N LYS A 62 1.24 4.18 13.60
CA LYS A 62 1.07 4.30 15.06
C LYS A 62 1.53 3.03 15.78
N ASN A 63 1.04 1.87 15.34
CA ASN A 63 1.43 0.59 15.91
C ASN A 63 2.94 0.33 15.78
N LEU A 64 3.55 0.71 14.64
CA LEU A 64 4.98 0.54 14.43
C LEU A 64 5.80 1.43 15.39
N ALA A 65 5.41 2.69 15.54
CA ALA A 65 6.05 3.63 16.46
C ALA A 65 5.96 3.16 17.92
N GLU A 66 4.79 2.71 18.36
CA GLU A 66 4.57 2.18 19.70
C GLU A 66 5.41 0.92 19.96
N ARG A 67 5.44 -0.01 19.00
CA ARG A 67 6.25 -1.24 19.11
C ARG A 67 7.74 -0.92 19.16
N PHE A 68 8.20 0.01 18.33
CA PHE A 68 9.59 0.45 18.34
C PHE A 68 9.94 1.07 19.70
N ASN A 69 9.09 1.95 20.21
CA ASN A 69 9.30 2.63 21.48
C ASN A 69 9.29 1.65 22.66
N ASN A 70 8.48 0.60 22.60
CA ASN A 70 8.47 -0.45 23.61
C ASN A 70 9.77 -1.27 23.62
N MET A 71 10.37 -1.53 22.45
CA MET A 71 11.61 -2.31 22.37
C MET A 71 12.88 -1.49 22.64
N TYR A 72 12.92 -0.24 22.19
CA TYR A 72 14.15 0.56 22.18
C TYR A 72 14.08 1.81 23.08
N GLY A 73 12.96 2.04 23.77
CA GLY A 73 12.70 3.24 24.56
C GLY A 73 12.02 4.33 23.74
N ASN A 74 11.53 5.37 24.41
CA ASN A 74 10.71 6.43 23.80
C ASN A 74 11.52 7.35 22.87
N ILE A 75 11.81 6.88 21.65
CA ILE A 75 12.65 7.54 20.66
C ILE A 75 11.80 8.19 19.56
N LEU A 76 10.79 7.48 19.07
CA LEU A 76 9.92 7.95 18.00
C LEU A 76 8.70 8.68 18.57
N ARG A 77 8.25 9.72 17.88
CA ARG A 77 6.98 10.38 18.21
C ARG A 77 5.83 9.62 17.56
N VAL A 78 4.80 9.30 18.33
CA VAL A 78 3.59 8.65 17.79
C VAL A 78 2.70 9.75 17.17
N PRO A 79 2.51 9.76 15.84
CA PRO A 79 1.73 10.81 15.18
C PRO A 79 0.24 10.67 15.52
N CYS A 80 -0.47 11.79 15.65
CA CYS A 80 -1.90 11.85 15.94
C CYS A 80 -2.77 11.72 14.69
#